data_AF-A0A7C4YPX3-F1
#
_entry.id   AF-A0A7C4YPX3-F1
#
_cell.length_a   1.000
_cell.length_b   1.000
_cell.length_c   1.000
_cell.angle_alpha   90.00
_cell.angle_beta   90.00
_cell.angle_gamma   90.00
#
_symmetry.space_group_name_H-M   'P 1'
#
loop_
_entity.id
_entity.type
_entity.pdbx_description
1 polymer ?
#
loop_
_entity_poly.entity_id
_entity_poly.type
_entity_poly.pdbx_seq_one_letter_code
_entity_poly.pdbx_strand_id
1 'polypeptide(L)'
;MPRIFLAFVILVLAVSPASALVLMHDHEQHGREPFKAEMDGAWKQIATILNAPGREYWRDKGSSGFGSDHHQFTIAYRGDAANLNLLLRTLAELPGTAKAEVVLLPGAGAITDMTGRRISCDWRARLTYSRHFDFPNRPANQPSETLQVRLEVFIPDLPSAAEPASARQIAAWIEELDHQKFAIREKAHRELSRQGPSIRNALQEALAAKPTPETKRRLERILEQFSCLQLSDITKPRGLPMRSFDMVVDCERKLLISKDPATRWNASNRLHEAVDGSGDLLKLLVAVLDDKSLDALIAQSRDAPKDYLNSFKPLLDSDLLQKIRRDGSQEAYRHLRARLDRFCK
;
A
#
# COMPACT_ATOMS: atom_id res chain seq x y z
N MET A 1 43.72 29.13 26.87
CA MET A 1 42.48 28.38 26.61
C MET A 1 42.26 27.91 25.17
N PRO A 2 42.59 28.63 24.07
CA PRO A 2 42.21 28.20 22.71
C PRO A 2 42.90 26.91 22.20
N ARG A 3 44.11 26.59 22.70
CA ARG A 3 44.86 25.38 22.28
C ARG A 3 44.29 24.06 22.83
N ILE A 4 43.68 24.08 24.01
CA ILE A 4 43.06 22.88 24.62
C ILE A 4 41.74 22.56 23.92
N PHE A 5 40.96 23.59 23.57
CA PHE A 5 39.73 23.43 22.80
C PHE A 5 39.98 22.85 21.40
N LEU A 6 41.01 23.35 20.70
CA LEU A 6 41.37 22.82 19.37
C LEU A 6 41.85 21.36 19.43
N ALA A 7 42.65 20.99 20.43
CA ALA A 7 43.09 19.61 20.61
C ALA A 7 41.93 18.67 20.95
N PHE A 8 40.95 19.13 21.74
CA PHE A 8 39.74 18.35 22.04
C PHE A 8 38.84 18.18 20.82
N VAL A 9 38.67 19.21 19.98
CA VAL A 9 37.93 19.09 18.71
C VAL A 9 38.63 18.13 17.75
N ILE A 10 39.96 18.19 17.61
CA ILE A 10 40.72 17.26 16.77
C ILE A 10 40.64 15.84 17.32
N LEU A 11 40.69 15.64 18.65
CA LEU A 11 40.54 14.32 19.27
C LEU A 11 39.11 13.77 19.10
N VAL A 12 38.08 14.60 19.23
CA VAL A 12 36.69 14.19 18.98
C VAL A 12 36.47 13.84 17.50
N LEU A 13 37.15 14.53 16.56
CA LEU A 13 37.11 14.21 15.13
C LEU A 13 37.99 13.01 14.74
N ALA A 14 39.11 12.77 15.44
CA ALA A 14 40.06 11.69 15.17
C ALA A 14 39.70 10.37 15.89
N VAL A 15 38.99 10.47 17.02
CA VAL A 15 38.53 9.32 17.83
C VAL A 15 37.04 9.06 17.63
N SER A 16 36.30 9.97 16.95
CA SER A 16 35.07 9.56 16.27
C SER A 16 35.48 8.61 15.16
N PRO A 17 35.24 7.29 15.29
CA PRO A 17 35.71 6.31 14.33
C PRO A 17 34.98 6.54 13.03
N ALA A 18 35.50 7.40 12.14
CA ALA A 18 34.89 7.80 10.88
C ALA A 18 33.37 7.67 10.96
N SER A 19 32.74 8.39 11.90
CA SER A 19 31.33 8.23 12.23
C SER A 19 30.57 8.39 10.94
N ALA A 20 30.27 7.27 10.29
CA ALA A 20 29.85 7.26 8.92
C ALA A 20 28.52 7.98 8.96
N LEU A 21 28.52 9.21 8.43
CA LEU A 21 27.34 10.04 8.44
C LEU A 21 26.27 9.23 7.73
N VAL A 22 25.30 8.74 8.50
CA VAL A 22 24.11 8.12 7.93
C VAL A 22 23.37 9.26 7.26
N LEU A 23 23.47 9.33 5.94
CA LEU A 23 22.73 10.30 5.16
C LEU A 23 21.36 9.70 4.95
N MET A 24 20.36 10.29 5.62
CA MET A 24 18.96 9.97 5.36
C MET A 24 18.46 10.89 4.25
N HIS A 25 17.71 10.34 3.31
CA HIS A 25 17.05 11.10 2.26
C HIS A 25 15.58 10.74 2.14
N ASP A 26 14.81 11.71 1.65
CA ASP A 26 13.38 11.59 1.42
C ASP A 26 13.02 12.46 0.21
N HIS A 27 12.74 11.80 -0.90
CA HIS A 27 12.47 12.44 -2.18
C HIS A 27 11.12 11.99 -2.70
N GLU A 28 10.29 12.93 -3.15
CA GLU A 28 9.04 12.61 -3.82
C GLU A 28 8.90 13.36 -5.14
N GLN A 29 8.13 12.76 -6.05
CA GLN A 29 7.79 13.36 -7.33
C GLN A 29 6.36 13.01 -7.69
N HIS A 30 5.64 14.01 -8.19
CA HIS A 30 4.29 13.84 -8.72
C HIS A 30 4.30 13.70 -10.24
N GLY A 31 3.29 13.02 -10.75
CA GLY A 31 3.03 12.88 -12.17
C GLY A 31 3.87 11.81 -12.87
N ARG A 32 3.87 11.89 -14.19
CA ARG A 32 4.31 10.84 -15.12
C ARG A 32 5.69 11.08 -15.73
N GLU A 33 6.41 12.11 -15.30
CA GLU A 33 7.73 12.37 -15.86
C GLU A 33 8.67 11.18 -15.59
N PRO A 34 9.27 10.57 -16.62
CA PRO A 34 10.11 9.40 -16.43
C PRO A 34 11.19 9.64 -15.38
N PHE A 35 11.37 8.65 -14.52
CA PHE A 35 12.52 8.56 -13.63
C PHE A 35 13.77 8.34 -14.49
N LYS A 36 14.63 9.37 -14.56
CA LYS A 36 15.85 9.45 -15.36
C LYS A 36 17.04 9.25 -14.44
N ALA A 37 17.44 8.01 -14.19
CA ALA A 37 18.73 7.74 -13.59
C ALA A 37 19.52 6.84 -14.53
N GLU A 38 20.81 7.15 -14.70
CA GLU A 38 21.75 6.24 -15.35
C GLU A 38 21.88 5.02 -14.45
N MET A 39 21.32 3.88 -14.88
CA MET A 39 21.10 2.73 -14.00
C MET A 39 21.54 1.42 -14.62
N ASP A 40 22.32 0.65 -13.84
CA ASP A 40 22.73 -0.72 -14.10
C ASP A 40 22.11 -1.70 -13.08
N GLY A 41 22.33 -3.01 -13.25
CA GLY A 41 21.91 -4.02 -12.27
C GLY A 41 20.44 -3.98 -11.83
N ALA A 42 20.22 -4.04 -10.51
CA ALA A 42 18.89 -3.98 -9.89
C ALA A 42 18.17 -2.65 -10.14
N TRP A 43 18.92 -1.57 -10.29
CA TRP A 43 18.37 -0.24 -10.53
C TRP A 43 17.65 -0.12 -11.88
N LYS A 44 18.12 -0.82 -12.91
CA LYS A 44 17.41 -0.92 -14.19
C LYS A 44 16.02 -1.54 -14.03
N GLN A 45 15.88 -2.52 -13.13
CA GLN A 45 14.59 -3.18 -12.85
C GLN A 45 13.67 -2.26 -12.05
N ILE A 46 14.22 -1.59 -11.02
CA ILE A 46 13.52 -0.56 -10.26
C ILE A 46 13.01 0.54 -11.19
N ALA A 47 13.84 1.03 -12.12
CA ALA A 47 13.44 2.02 -13.13
C ALA A 47 12.30 1.54 -14.02
N THR A 48 12.29 0.26 -14.40
CA THR A 48 11.18 -0.32 -15.19
C THR A 48 9.86 -0.25 -14.42
N ILE A 49 9.88 -0.57 -13.13
CA ILE A 49 8.70 -0.47 -12.26
C ILE A 49 8.32 0.99 -12.05
N LEU A 50 9.27 1.87 -11.71
CA LEU A 50 9.09 3.31 -11.53
C LEU A 50 8.58 4.03 -12.77
N ASN A 51 8.79 3.49 -13.96
CA ASN A 51 8.34 4.08 -15.22
C ASN A 51 7.16 3.34 -15.84
N ALA A 52 6.54 2.41 -15.10
CA ALA A 52 5.35 1.72 -15.59
C ALA A 52 4.22 2.73 -15.88
N PRO A 53 3.43 2.51 -16.95
CA PRO A 53 2.35 3.41 -17.32
C PRO A 53 1.35 3.65 -16.18
N GLY A 54 0.79 4.85 -16.14
CA GLY A 54 -0.21 5.22 -15.14
C GLY A 54 0.37 5.66 -13.80
N ARG A 55 1.69 5.80 -13.64
CA ARG A 55 2.27 6.34 -12.41
C ARG A 55 1.78 7.78 -12.14
N GLU A 56 1.25 8.02 -10.96
CA GLU A 56 0.81 9.33 -10.50
C GLU A 56 1.75 9.93 -9.45
N TYR A 57 2.51 9.08 -8.75
CA TYR A 57 3.41 9.49 -7.68
C TYR A 57 4.50 8.45 -7.45
N TRP A 58 5.68 8.90 -7.04
CA TRP A 58 6.62 8.06 -6.32
C TRP A 58 7.33 8.84 -5.20
N ARG A 59 7.80 8.09 -4.20
CA ARG A 59 8.65 8.56 -3.12
C ARG A 59 9.76 7.55 -2.86
N ASP A 60 10.99 8.02 -2.73
CA ASP A 60 12.12 7.26 -2.21
C ASP A 60 12.50 7.79 -0.84
N LYS A 61 12.43 6.91 0.14
CA LYS A 61 12.97 7.14 1.46
C LYS A 61 14.12 6.18 1.67
N GLY A 62 15.26 6.69 2.09
CA GLY A 62 16.41 5.84 2.27
C GLY A 62 17.44 6.37 3.24
N SER A 63 18.48 5.56 3.37
CA SER A 63 19.67 5.92 4.11
C SER A 63 20.89 5.27 3.46
N SER A 64 22.00 6.02 3.38
CA SER A 64 23.31 5.49 3.03
C SER A 64 24.29 5.73 4.18
N GLY A 65 25.15 4.75 4.45
CA GLY A 65 26.14 4.82 5.53
C GLY A 65 26.54 3.45 6.04
N PHE A 66 27.69 3.37 6.71
CA PHE A 66 28.22 2.11 7.29
C PHE A 66 28.22 0.95 6.28
N GLY A 67 28.66 1.20 5.04
CA GLY A 67 28.66 0.20 3.97
C GLY A 67 27.30 -0.46 3.75
N SER A 68 26.23 0.32 3.90
CA SER A 68 24.90 -0.10 3.51
C SER A 68 24.16 1.03 2.81
N ASP A 69 23.42 0.68 1.77
CA ASP A 69 22.46 1.56 1.11
C ASP A 69 21.08 0.93 1.24
N HIS A 70 20.14 1.68 1.78
CA HIS A 70 18.75 1.26 1.97
C HIS A 70 17.84 2.24 1.26
N HIS A 71 16.99 1.73 0.37
CA HIS A 71 15.97 2.51 -0.32
C HIS A 71 14.62 1.85 -0.17
N GLN A 72 13.62 2.67 0.09
CA GLN A 72 12.22 2.29 0.15
C GLN A 72 11.43 3.18 -0.81
N PHE A 73 11.04 2.60 -1.93
CA PHE A 73 10.18 3.26 -2.91
C PHE A 73 8.73 2.97 -2.59
N THR A 74 7.90 4.01 -2.56
CA THR A 74 6.45 3.91 -2.59
C THR A 74 5.93 4.57 -3.85
N ILE A 75 5.26 3.81 -4.70
CA ILE A 75 4.85 4.27 -6.03
C ILE A 75 3.36 4.02 -6.17
N ALA A 76 2.60 5.05 -6.55
CA ALA A 76 1.17 4.94 -6.76
C ALA A 76 0.84 5.08 -8.25
N TYR A 77 -0.04 4.21 -8.71
CA TYR A 77 -0.47 4.12 -10.09
C TYR A 77 -1.99 4.25 -10.20
N ARG A 78 -2.42 4.87 -11.30
CA ARG A 78 -3.81 4.90 -11.75
C ARG A 78 -3.85 4.38 -13.18
N GLY A 79 -4.73 3.43 -13.46
CA GLY A 79 -4.82 2.88 -14.80
C GLY A 79 -5.75 1.67 -14.92
N ASP A 80 -5.62 0.99 -16.05
CA ASP A 80 -6.41 -0.18 -16.38
C ASP A 80 -5.70 -1.51 -16.09
N ALA A 81 -6.44 -2.60 -16.27
CA ALA A 81 -5.92 -3.95 -16.12
C ALA A 81 -4.78 -4.27 -17.10
N ALA A 82 -4.71 -3.64 -18.27
CA ALA A 82 -3.64 -3.88 -19.23
C ALA A 82 -2.29 -3.39 -18.68
N ASN A 83 -2.25 -2.20 -18.11
CA ASN A 83 -1.06 -1.64 -17.45
C ASN A 83 -0.65 -2.46 -16.23
N LEU A 84 -1.61 -2.89 -15.40
CA LEU A 84 -1.30 -3.76 -14.27
C LEU A 84 -0.74 -5.11 -14.73
N ASN A 85 -1.35 -5.76 -15.73
CA ASN A 85 -0.89 -7.04 -16.25
C ASN A 85 0.50 -6.95 -16.89
N LEU A 86 0.81 -5.82 -17.52
CA LEU A 86 2.17 -5.54 -17.99
C LEU A 86 3.16 -5.52 -16.81
N LEU A 87 2.85 -4.76 -15.75
CA LEU A 87 3.68 -4.70 -14.56
C LEU A 87 3.83 -6.08 -13.88
N LEU A 88 2.75 -6.84 -13.77
CA LEU A 88 2.77 -8.19 -13.20
C LEU A 88 3.69 -9.14 -13.96
N ARG A 89 3.70 -9.08 -15.30
CA ARG A 89 4.66 -9.84 -16.13
C ARG A 89 6.09 -9.39 -15.86
N THR A 90 6.34 -8.09 -15.84
CA THR A 90 7.66 -7.55 -15.50
C THR A 90 8.14 -8.02 -14.14
N LEU A 91 7.27 -8.06 -13.13
CA LEU A 91 7.61 -8.54 -11.79
C LEU A 91 7.91 -10.05 -11.77
N ALA A 92 7.21 -10.84 -12.57
CA ALA A 92 7.45 -12.28 -12.68
C ALA A 92 8.77 -12.63 -13.40
N GLU A 93 9.28 -11.70 -14.22
CA GLU A 93 10.55 -11.83 -14.94
C GLU A 93 11.76 -11.31 -14.16
N LEU A 94 11.55 -10.76 -12.95
CA LEU A 94 12.65 -10.33 -12.10
C LEU A 94 13.58 -11.53 -11.79
N PRO A 95 14.91 -11.31 -11.74
CA PRO A 95 15.86 -12.37 -11.44
C PRO A 95 15.61 -12.95 -10.05
N GLY A 96 16.01 -14.22 -9.82
CA GLY A 96 15.71 -14.94 -8.57
C GLY A 96 16.26 -14.33 -7.28
N THR A 97 17.13 -13.33 -7.36
CA THR A 97 17.57 -12.53 -6.20
C THR A 97 16.48 -11.56 -5.72
N ALA A 98 15.52 -11.21 -6.57
CA ALA A 98 14.37 -10.39 -6.23
C ALA A 98 13.25 -11.24 -5.64
N LYS A 99 12.65 -10.76 -4.54
CA LYS A 99 11.44 -11.34 -3.96
C LYS A 99 10.26 -10.46 -4.30
N ALA A 100 9.47 -10.87 -5.28
CA ALA A 100 8.25 -10.18 -5.64
C ALA A 100 7.01 -10.90 -5.07
N GLU A 101 6.04 -10.14 -4.58
CA GLU A 101 4.71 -10.65 -4.23
C GLU A 101 3.62 -9.63 -4.59
N VAL A 102 2.41 -10.14 -4.80
CA VAL A 102 1.22 -9.34 -5.06
C VAL A 102 0.23 -9.55 -3.92
N VAL A 103 -0.29 -8.46 -3.37
CA VAL A 103 -1.31 -8.46 -2.33
C VAL A 103 -2.55 -7.78 -2.88
N LEU A 104 -3.68 -8.48 -2.84
CA LEU A 104 -4.99 -7.94 -3.20
C LEU A 104 -5.63 -7.35 -1.95
N LEU A 105 -5.85 -6.04 -1.96
CA LEU A 105 -6.44 -5.29 -0.85
C LEU A 105 -7.87 -4.85 -1.21
N PRO A 106 -8.84 -4.95 -0.29
CA PRO A 106 -10.18 -4.43 -0.56
C PRO A 106 -10.22 -2.90 -0.47
N GLY A 107 -11.14 -2.30 -1.23
CA GLY A 107 -11.46 -0.88 -1.16
C GLY A 107 -10.67 -0.01 -2.13
N ALA A 108 -10.79 1.32 -1.95
CA ALA A 108 -10.13 2.29 -2.80
C ALA A 108 -8.70 2.58 -2.29
N GLY A 109 -7.73 2.48 -3.19
CA GLY A 109 -6.34 2.77 -2.88
C GLY A 109 -6.07 4.26 -2.70
N ALA A 110 -5.23 4.58 -1.72
CA ALA A 110 -4.66 5.90 -1.58
C ALA A 110 -3.30 5.86 -0.89
N ILE A 111 -2.50 6.89 -1.14
CA ILE A 111 -1.29 7.20 -0.40
C ILE A 111 -1.32 8.67 0.04
N THR A 112 -0.46 9.03 0.97
CA THR A 112 -0.31 10.41 1.46
C THR A 112 1.08 10.91 1.07
N ASP A 113 1.15 12.06 0.40
CA ASP A 113 2.43 12.70 0.07
C ASP A 113 3.06 13.41 1.28
N MET A 114 4.26 13.97 1.12
CA MET A 114 4.97 14.64 2.22
C MET A 114 4.24 15.89 2.73
N THR A 115 3.30 16.43 1.97
CA THR A 115 2.45 17.57 2.38
C THR A 115 1.21 17.15 3.14
N GLY A 116 0.95 15.84 3.26
CA GLY A 116 -0.26 15.30 3.87
C GLY A 116 -1.43 15.20 2.88
N ARG A 117 -1.23 15.51 1.59
CA ARG A 117 -2.28 15.40 0.57
C ARG A 117 -2.48 13.95 0.17
N ARG A 118 -3.75 13.56 0.07
CA ARG A 118 -4.16 12.21 -0.33
C ARG A 118 -4.15 12.06 -1.86
N ILE A 119 -3.45 11.05 -2.36
CA ILE A 119 -3.38 10.69 -3.78
C ILE A 119 -4.07 9.34 -3.96
N SER A 120 -5.16 9.33 -4.72
CA SER A 120 -5.91 8.10 -5.02
C SER A 120 -5.20 7.27 -6.09
N CYS A 121 -5.17 5.95 -5.90
CA CYS A 121 -4.53 4.99 -6.79
C CYS A 121 -5.32 3.69 -6.89
N ASP A 122 -5.14 2.97 -8.00
CA ASP A 122 -5.74 1.65 -8.24
C ASP A 122 -4.80 0.53 -7.77
N TRP A 123 -3.48 0.77 -7.83
CA TRP A 123 -2.47 -0.08 -7.21
C TRP A 123 -1.26 0.75 -6.78
N ARG A 124 -0.50 0.23 -5.82
CA ARG A 124 0.78 0.81 -5.40
C ARG A 124 1.85 -0.26 -5.32
N ALA A 125 3.06 0.08 -5.75
CA ALA A 125 4.23 -0.77 -5.58
C ALA A 125 5.08 -0.23 -4.43
N ARG A 126 5.47 -1.13 -3.52
CA ARG A 126 6.51 -0.88 -2.52
C ARG A 126 7.73 -1.68 -2.89
N LEU A 127 8.86 -1.00 -3.04
CA LEU A 127 10.14 -1.66 -3.32
C LEU A 127 11.07 -1.35 -2.16
N THR A 128 11.63 -2.40 -1.58
CA THR A 128 12.72 -2.29 -0.61
C THR A 128 13.97 -2.82 -1.29
N TYR A 129 14.92 -1.92 -1.52
CA TYR A 129 16.24 -2.26 -2.01
C TYR A 129 17.23 -2.08 -0.88
N SER A 130 18.04 -3.10 -0.62
CA SER A 130 19.19 -2.97 0.26
C SER A 130 20.44 -3.50 -0.42
N ARG A 131 21.53 -2.76 -0.24
CA ARG A 131 22.87 -3.17 -0.64
C ARG A 131 23.74 -3.15 0.60
N HIS A 132 24.28 -4.30 0.98
CA HIS A 132 25.20 -4.40 2.10
C HIS A 132 26.58 -4.79 1.59
N PHE A 133 27.57 -3.97 1.91
CA PHE A 133 28.98 -4.29 1.78
C PHE A 133 29.38 -5.07 3.04
N ASP A 134 29.80 -6.32 2.89
CA ASP A 134 30.17 -7.15 4.04
C ASP A 134 31.33 -6.52 4.83
N PHE A 135 31.12 -6.34 6.13
CA PHE A 135 32.16 -5.97 7.10
C PHE A 135 32.80 -7.25 7.69
N PRO A 136 34.00 -7.14 8.28
CA PRO A 136 35.32 -7.58 7.80
C PRO A 136 35.53 -9.09 7.49
N ASN A 137 34.51 -9.94 7.57
CA ASN A 137 34.69 -11.41 7.52
C ASN A 137 34.37 -12.07 6.16
N ARG A 138 34.03 -11.30 5.11
CA ARG A 138 33.94 -11.81 3.73
C ARG A 138 34.97 -11.11 2.85
N PRO A 139 35.48 -11.77 1.79
CA PRO A 139 36.35 -11.12 0.83
C PRO A 139 35.63 -9.88 0.28
N ALA A 140 36.28 -8.72 0.40
CA ALA A 140 35.72 -7.37 0.31
C ALA A 140 35.07 -6.96 -1.05
N ASN A 141 34.79 -7.91 -1.94
CA ASN A 141 34.63 -7.61 -3.37
C ASN A 141 33.23 -7.88 -3.93
N GLN A 142 32.24 -8.34 -3.15
CA GLN A 142 30.88 -8.51 -3.66
C GLN A 142 29.83 -7.99 -2.67
N PRO A 143 29.16 -6.85 -2.95
CA PRO A 143 28.02 -6.43 -2.17
C PRO A 143 26.90 -7.47 -2.27
N SER A 144 26.21 -7.71 -1.16
CA SER A 144 24.94 -8.43 -1.20
C SER A 144 23.82 -7.45 -1.51
N GLU A 145 23.13 -7.68 -2.62
CA GLU A 145 22.00 -6.86 -3.05
C GLU A 145 20.72 -7.66 -2.86
N THR A 146 19.75 -7.06 -2.18
CA THR A 146 18.42 -7.62 -2.04
C THR A 146 17.39 -6.64 -2.55
N LEU A 147 16.49 -7.13 -3.40
CA LEU A 147 15.35 -6.38 -3.89
C LEU A 147 14.08 -7.12 -3.46
N GLN A 148 13.25 -6.47 -2.67
CA GLN A 148 11.92 -6.95 -2.33
C GLN A 148 10.90 -6.04 -3.00
N VAL A 149 9.94 -6.63 -3.69
CA VAL A 149 8.86 -5.89 -4.35
C VAL A 149 7.54 -6.43 -3.83
N ARG A 150 6.73 -5.55 -3.27
CA ARG A 150 5.35 -5.84 -2.91
C ARG A 150 4.43 -4.95 -3.74
N LEU A 151 3.64 -5.57 -4.60
CA LEU A 151 2.61 -4.88 -5.37
C LEU A 151 1.27 -5.02 -4.65
N GLU A 152 0.74 -3.92 -4.16
CA GLU A 152 -0.56 -3.85 -3.50
C GLU A 152 -1.60 -3.37 -4.51
N VAL A 153 -2.53 -4.25 -4.85
CA VAL A 153 -3.58 -3.99 -5.83
C VAL A 153 -4.88 -3.76 -5.08
N PHE A 154 -5.48 -2.59 -5.24
CA PHE A 154 -6.72 -2.24 -4.58
C PHE A 154 -7.89 -2.67 -5.45
N ILE A 155 -8.66 -3.63 -4.95
CA ILE A 155 -9.89 -4.10 -5.56
C ILE A 155 -11.01 -3.32 -4.87
N PRO A 156 -11.62 -2.32 -5.54
CA PRO A 156 -12.70 -1.59 -4.93
C PRO A 156 -13.80 -2.56 -4.53
N ASP A 157 -14.32 -2.35 -3.32
CA ASP A 157 -15.52 -3.03 -2.86
C ASP A 157 -16.68 -2.48 -3.68
N LEU A 158 -16.82 -3.04 -4.89
CA LEU A 158 -17.96 -2.75 -5.71
C LEU A 158 -19.15 -3.36 -4.98
N PRO A 159 -20.24 -2.60 -4.78
CA PRO A 159 -21.41 -3.13 -4.11
C PRO A 159 -21.75 -4.45 -4.77
N SER A 160 -21.68 -5.53 -3.99
CA SER A 160 -22.09 -6.86 -4.45
C SER A 160 -23.46 -6.68 -5.08
N ALA A 161 -23.53 -6.89 -6.39
CA ALA A 161 -24.70 -6.51 -7.16
C ALA A 161 -25.92 -7.12 -6.47
N ALA A 162 -26.86 -6.26 -6.07
CA ALA A 162 -28.23 -6.74 -5.89
C ALA A 162 -28.61 -7.51 -7.15
N GLU A 163 -29.37 -8.60 -7.00
CA GLU A 163 -29.65 -9.60 -8.06
C GLU A 163 -29.46 -9.06 -9.48
N PRO A 164 -28.56 -9.67 -10.29
CA PRO A 164 -28.18 -9.14 -11.59
C PRO A 164 -29.42 -8.79 -12.41
N ALA A 165 -29.50 -7.53 -12.85
CA ALA A 165 -30.63 -7.10 -13.67
C ALA A 165 -30.68 -7.92 -14.95
N SER A 166 -31.90 -8.31 -15.36
CA SER A 166 -32.10 -8.98 -16.64
C SER A 166 -31.68 -8.08 -17.80
N ALA A 167 -31.27 -8.66 -18.93
CA ALA A 167 -30.93 -7.91 -20.14
C ALA A 167 -32.06 -6.94 -20.57
N ARG A 168 -33.33 -7.33 -20.36
CA ARG A 168 -34.49 -6.48 -20.63
C ARG A 168 -34.56 -5.25 -19.73
N GLN A 169 -34.23 -5.40 -18.44
CA GLN A 169 -34.18 -4.26 -17.52
C GLN A 169 -33.03 -3.31 -17.85
N ILE A 170 -31.86 -3.86 -18.19
CA ILE A 170 -30.70 -3.06 -18.61
C ILE A 170 -31.03 -2.24 -19.86
N ALA A 171 -31.63 -2.87 -20.89
CA ALA A 171 -32.05 -2.18 -22.10
C ALA A 171 -33.06 -1.07 -21.81
N ALA A 172 -34.07 -1.34 -20.96
CA ALA A 172 -35.05 -0.33 -20.56
C ALA A 172 -34.40 0.87 -19.84
N TRP A 173 -33.44 0.64 -18.94
CA TRP A 173 -32.73 1.74 -18.29
C TRP A 173 -31.86 2.53 -19.27
N ILE A 174 -31.23 1.87 -20.25
CA ILE A 174 -30.45 2.56 -21.29
C ILE A 174 -31.35 3.49 -22.11
N GLU A 175 -32.56 3.05 -22.50
CA GLU A 175 -33.55 3.90 -23.17
C GLU A 175 -34.01 5.07 -22.28
N GLU A 176 -34.22 4.80 -20.98
CA GLU A 176 -34.64 5.80 -20.00
C GLU A 176 -33.56 6.88 -19.72
N LEU A 177 -32.30 6.68 -20.13
CA LEU A 177 -31.24 7.69 -19.97
C LEU A 177 -31.50 8.99 -20.76
N ASP A 178 -32.31 8.93 -21.84
CA ASP A 178 -32.71 10.11 -22.62
C ASP A 178 -34.16 10.55 -22.35
N HIS A 179 -34.79 9.99 -21.33
CA HIS A 179 -36.20 10.27 -21.07
C HIS A 179 -36.43 11.77 -20.77
N GLN A 180 -37.48 12.40 -21.28
CA GLN A 180 -37.72 13.85 -21.11
C GLN A 180 -37.77 14.30 -19.64
N LYS A 181 -38.35 13.48 -18.76
CA LYS A 181 -38.40 13.70 -17.30
C LYS A 181 -37.05 13.38 -16.64
N PHE A 182 -36.45 14.37 -15.99
CA PHE A 182 -35.17 14.24 -15.26
C PHE A 182 -35.16 13.11 -14.21
N ALA A 183 -36.24 12.95 -13.44
CA ALA A 183 -36.33 11.92 -12.41
C ALA A 183 -36.18 10.48 -12.97
N ILE A 184 -36.63 10.24 -14.20
CA ILE A 184 -36.50 8.93 -14.85
C ILE A 184 -35.05 8.71 -15.30
N ARG A 185 -34.41 9.73 -15.90
CA ARG A 185 -32.99 9.67 -16.29
C ARG A 185 -32.07 9.39 -15.09
N GLU A 186 -32.30 10.07 -13.97
CA GLU A 186 -31.49 9.88 -12.75
C GLU A 186 -31.72 8.50 -12.13
N LYS A 187 -32.97 8.00 -12.15
CA LYS A 187 -33.26 6.63 -11.71
C LYS A 187 -32.51 5.63 -12.58
N ALA A 188 -32.63 5.71 -13.89
CA ALA A 188 -31.94 4.84 -14.83
C ALA A 188 -30.41 4.86 -14.64
N HIS A 189 -29.82 6.06 -14.53
CA HIS A 189 -28.39 6.21 -14.25
C HIS A 189 -27.99 5.51 -12.96
N ARG A 190 -28.73 5.72 -11.86
CA ARG A 190 -28.44 5.09 -10.57
C ARG A 190 -28.57 3.57 -10.62
N GLU A 191 -29.62 3.04 -11.25
CA GLU A 191 -29.82 1.60 -11.37
C GLU A 191 -28.72 0.94 -12.22
N LEU A 192 -28.32 1.56 -13.34
CA LEU A 192 -27.20 1.09 -14.15
C LEU A 192 -25.87 1.13 -13.38
N SER A 193 -25.55 2.24 -12.69
CA SER A 193 -24.36 2.32 -11.83
C SER A 193 -24.36 1.24 -10.73
N ARG A 194 -25.53 0.90 -10.18
CA ARG A 194 -25.67 -0.12 -9.13
C ARG A 194 -25.42 -1.55 -9.61
N GLN A 195 -25.60 -1.83 -10.90
CA GLN A 195 -25.23 -3.15 -11.46
C GLN A 195 -23.71 -3.37 -11.50
N GLY A 196 -22.94 -2.28 -11.39
CA GLY A 196 -21.49 -2.33 -11.45
C GLY A 196 -20.98 -2.82 -12.80
N PRO A 197 -19.76 -3.35 -12.86
CA PRO A 197 -19.12 -3.71 -14.12
C PRO A 197 -19.75 -4.91 -14.86
N SER A 198 -20.68 -5.64 -14.23
CA SER A 198 -21.38 -6.77 -14.86
C SER A 198 -22.10 -6.39 -16.16
N ILE A 199 -22.50 -5.12 -16.30
CA ILE A 199 -23.19 -4.59 -17.48
C ILE A 199 -22.25 -3.90 -18.47
N ARG A 200 -20.93 -3.92 -18.26
CA ARG A 200 -19.95 -3.19 -19.09
C ARG A 200 -20.13 -3.46 -20.58
N ASN A 201 -20.28 -4.73 -20.96
CA ASN A 201 -20.44 -5.13 -22.36
C ASN A 201 -21.73 -4.53 -22.97
N ALA A 202 -22.84 -4.59 -22.25
CA ALA A 202 -24.12 -4.02 -22.71
C ALA A 202 -24.04 -2.50 -22.89
N LEU A 203 -23.33 -1.79 -22.00
CA LEU A 203 -23.10 -0.34 -22.14
C LEU A 203 -22.19 -0.01 -23.34
N GLN A 204 -21.17 -0.83 -23.58
CA GLN A 204 -20.28 -0.68 -24.74
C GLN A 204 -21.02 -0.93 -26.07
N GLU A 205 -21.88 -1.94 -26.13
CA GLU A 205 -22.76 -2.20 -27.26
C GLU A 205 -23.73 -1.04 -27.50
N ALA A 206 -24.34 -0.51 -26.43
CA ALA A 206 -25.21 0.66 -26.52
C ALA A 206 -24.48 1.91 -27.02
N LEU A 207 -23.22 2.13 -26.62
CA LEU A 207 -22.38 3.20 -27.17
C LEU A 207 -22.05 2.98 -28.66
N ALA A 208 -21.77 1.75 -29.06
CA ALA A 208 -21.49 1.39 -30.45
C ALA A 208 -22.71 1.62 -31.36
N ALA A 209 -23.93 1.52 -30.83
CA ALA A 209 -25.18 1.79 -31.52
C ALA A 209 -25.45 3.28 -31.81
N LYS A 210 -24.50 4.18 -31.48
CA LYS A 210 -24.58 5.64 -31.73
C LYS A 210 -25.82 6.28 -31.06
N PRO A 211 -25.91 6.24 -29.72
CA PRO A 211 -27.04 6.80 -29.00
C PRO A 211 -27.04 8.34 -29.07
N THR A 212 -28.08 8.98 -28.54
CA THR A 212 -28.14 10.45 -28.49
C THR A 212 -26.98 11.04 -27.68
N PRO A 213 -26.56 12.30 -27.93
CA PRO A 213 -25.41 12.89 -27.27
C PRO A 213 -25.47 12.88 -25.73
N GLU A 214 -26.65 13.06 -25.14
CA GLU A 214 -26.84 12.99 -23.68
C GLU A 214 -26.68 11.56 -23.16
N THR A 215 -27.32 10.58 -23.81
CA THR A 215 -27.18 9.16 -23.47
C THR A 215 -25.73 8.72 -23.56
N LYS A 216 -25.02 9.10 -24.64
CA LYS A 216 -23.59 8.82 -24.82
C LYS A 216 -22.78 9.32 -23.62
N ARG A 217 -22.92 10.59 -23.23
CA ARG A 217 -22.20 11.20 -22.09
C ARG A 217 -22.48 10.47 -20.77
N ARG A 218 -23.73 10.05 -20.54
CA ARG A 218 -24.11 9.30 -19.34
C ARG A 218 -23.53 7.89 -19.32
N LEU A 219 -23.62 7.16 -20.43
CA LEU A 219 -23.02 5.83 -20.58
C LEU A 219 -21.50 5.88 -20.38
N GLU A 220 -20.82 6.88 -20.97
CA GLU A 220 -19.38 7.11 -20.77
C GLU A 220 -19.06 7.36 -19.29
N ARG A 221 -19.82 8.22 -18.59
CA ARG A 221 -19.63 8.46 -17.15
C ARG A 221 -19.85 7.22 -16.29
N ILE A 222 -20.84 6.38 -16.61
CA ILE A 222 -21.07 5.12 -15.90
C ILE A 222 -19.90 4.15 -16.16
N LEU A 223 -19.43 4.05 -17.40
CA LEU A 223 -18.27 3.23 -17.74
C LEU A 223 -16.96 3.73 -17.10
N GLU A 224 -16.79 5.04 -16.94
CA GLU A 224 -15.68 5.63 -16.18
C GLU A 224 -15.73 5.20 -14.70
N GLN A 225 -16.92 5.09 -14.10
CA GLN A 225 -17.05 4.54 -12.74
C GLN A 225 -16.65 3.06 -12.68
N PHE A 226 -16.84 2.32 -13.77
CA PHE A 226 -16.42 0.93 -13.90
C PHE A 226 -14.96 0.78 -14.36
N SER A 227 -14.27 1.86 -14.71
CA SER A 227 -12.87 1.79 -15.15
C SER A 227 -11.92 1.31 -14.05
N CYS A 228 -12.43 1.18 -12.81
CA CYS A 228 -11.72 0.51 -11.75
C CYS A 228 -11.34 -0.92 -12.11
N LEU A 229 -10.18 -1.31 -11.61
CA LEU A 229 -9.60 -2.62 -11.81
C LEU A 229 -10.51 -3.74 -11.27
N GLN A 230 -10.87 -4.70 -12.12
CA GLN A 230 -11.60 -5.89 -11.69
C GLN A 230 -10.67 -7.08 -11.53
N LEU A 231 -10.94 -7.93 -10.54
CA LEU A 231 -10.16 -9.13 -10.28
C LEU A 231 -10.15 -10.10 -11.49
N SER A 232 -11.24 -10.17 -12.26
CA SER A 232 -11.34 -10.99 -13.48
C SER A 232 -10.37 -10.57 -14.58
N ASP A 233 -9.99 -9.29 -14.59
CA ASP A 233 -9.14 -8.72 -15.64
C ASP A 233 -7.66 -8.89 -15.29
N ILE A 234 -7.34 -9.30 -14.06
CA ILE A 234 -5.98 -9.53 -13.59
C ILE A 234 -5.55 -10.93 -14.01
N THR A 235 -4.54 -10.99 -14.88
CA THR A 235 -3.90 -12.25 -15.25
C THR A 235 -2.82 -12.57 -14.22
N LYS A 236 -3.01 -13.65 -13.45
CA LYS A 236 -2.00 -14.14 -12.51
C LYS A 236 -0.77 -14.65 -13.28
N PRO A 237 0.41 -14.00 -13.18
CA PRO A 237 1.58 -14.50 -13.88
C PRO A 237 2.15 -15.74 -13.17
N ARG A 238 2.79 -16.62 -13.94
CA ARG A 238 3.39 -17.85 -13.42
C ARG A 238 4.54 -17.51 -12.46
N GLY A 239 4.58 -18.18 -11.30
CA GLY A 239 5.67 -18.04 -10.34
C GLY A 239 5.59 -16.81 -9.42
N LEU A 240 4.66 -15.88 -9.65
CA LEU A 240 4.46 -14.73 -8.76
C LEU A 240 3.44 -15.08 -7.66
N PRO A 241 3.83 -15.05 -6.37
CA PRO A 241 2.90 -15.23 -5.27
C PRO A 241 1.85 -14.11 -5.29
N MET A 242 0.58 -14.50 -5.27
CA MET A 242 -0.55 -13.58 -5.14
C MET A 242 -1.37 -13.98 -3.92
N ARG A 243 -1.54 -13.05 -2.97
CA ARG A 243 -2.21 -13.26 -1.69
C ARG A 243 -3.42 -12.36 -1.60
N SER A 244 -4.54 -12.88 -1.07
CA SER A 244 -5.63 -12.02 -0.62
C SER A 244 -5.24 -11.32 0.68
N PHE A 245 -5.95 -10.24 1.00
CA PHE A 245 -5.81 -9.55 2.28
C PHE A 245 -5.99 -10.49 3.47
N ASP A 246 -7.01 -11.36 3.46
CA ASP A 246 -7.24 -12.33 4.53
C ASP A 246 -6.05 -13.30 4.72
N MET A 247 -5.44 -13.74 3.61
CA MET A 247 -4.24 -14.59 3.68
C MET A 247 -3.04 -13.85 4.28
N VAL A 248 -2.88 -12.56 3.99
CA VAL A 248 -1.84 -11.73 4.61
C VAL A 248 -2.12 -11.60 6.10
N VAL A 249 -3.34 -11.24 6.48
CA VAL A 249 -3.78 -11.14 7.88
C VAL A 249 -3.48 -12.43 8.65
N ASP A 250 -3.90 -13.58 8.13
CA ASP A 250 -3.73 -14.88 8.78
C ASP A 250 -2.25 -15.25 8.93
N CYS A 251 -1.44 -14.94 7.91
CA CYS A 251 0.00 -15.18 7.96
C CYS A 251 0.67 -14.32 9.03
N GLU A 252 0.40 -13.01 9.03
CA GLU A 252 1.01 -12.10 9.99
C GLU A 252 0.50 -12.34 11.42
N ARG A 253 -0.76 -12.74 11.60
CA ARG A 253 -1.29 -13.15 12.91
C ARG A 253 -0.48 -14.30 13.51
N LYS A 254 -0.10 -15.30 12.70
CA LYS A 254 0.75 -16.41 13.14
C LYS A 254 2.17 -15.93 13.49
N LEU A 255 2.69 -14.92 12.80
CA LEU A 255 4.02 -14.37 13.07
C LEU A 255 4.04 -13.44 14.29
N LEU A 256 2.92 -12.79 14.61
CA LEU A 256 2.78 -11.96 15.81
C LEU A 256 2.88 -12.74 17.12
N ILE A 257 2.56 -14.04 17.11
CA ILE A 257 2.75 -14.92 18.29
C ILE A 257 4.14 -15.57 18.33
N SER A 258 5.04 -15.24 17.40
CA SER A 258 6.42 -15.73 17.42
C SER A 258 7.12 -15.37 18.72
N LYS A 259 8.01 -16.23 19.21
CA LYS A 259 8.87 -15.91 20.36
C LYS A 259 9.98 -14.92 20.01
N ASP A 260 10.32 -14.80 18.73
CA ASP A 260 11.34 -13.87 18.24
C ASP A 260 10.77 -12.44 18.12
N PRO A 261 11.29 -11.46 18.89
CA PRO A 261 10.81 -10.08 18.85
C PRO A 261 10.90 -9.43 17.47
N ALA A 262 11.94 -9.73 16.69
CA ALA A 262 12.14 -9.15 15.36
C ALA A 262 11.06 -9.62 14.38
N THR A 263 10.75 -10.92 14.40
CA THR A 263 9.64 -11.49 13.61
C THR A 263 8.31 -10.84 13.95
N ARG A 264 8.00 -10.65 15.24
CA ARG A 264 6.75 -9.99 15.67
C ARG A 264 6.68 -8.53 15.21
N TRP A 265 7.76 -7.78 15.41
CA TRP A 265 7.84 -6.37 14.99
C TRP A 265 7.60 -6.25 13.48
N ASN A 266 8.27 -7.08 12.68
CA ASN A 266 8.08 -7.10 11.23
C ASN A 266 6.66 -7.47 10.83
N ALA A 267 6.03 -8.43 11.53
CA ALA A 267 4.64 -8.80 11.28
C ALA A 267 3.67 -7.67 11.62
N SER A 268 3.90 -6.98 12.74
CA SER A 268 3.13 -5.79 13.14
C SER A 268 3.22 -4.68 12.10
N ASN A 269 4.44 -4.39 11.60
CA ASN A 269 4.64 -3.39 10.56
C ASN A 269 3.94 -3.77 9.27
N ARG A 270 4.06 -5.03 8.82
CA ARG A 270 3.38 -5.51 7.61
C ARG A 270 1.85 -5.47 7.72
N LEU A 271 1.30 -5.71 8.91
CA LEU A 271 -0.13 -5.51 9.16
C LEU A 271 -0.48 -4.03 9.12
N HIS A 272 0.22 -3.18 9.88
CA HIS A 272 -0.02 -1.74 9.86
C HIS A 272 -0.05 -1.19 8.43
N GLU A 273 0.95 -1.56 7.65
CA GLU A 273 1.11 -1.24 6.24
C GLU A 273 -0.02 -1.72 5.32
N ALA A 274 -0.46 -2.98 5.49
CA ALA A 274 -1.53 -3.57 4.69
C ALA A 274 -2.89 -2.91 4.96
N VAL A 275 -3.06 -2.33 6.15
CA VAL A 275 -4.33 -1.71 6.55
C VAL A 275 -4.31 -0.17 6.48
N ASP A 276 -3.15 0.42 6.21
CA ASP A 276 -3.03 1.83 5.83
C ASP A 276 -3.67 2.05 4.43
N GLY A 277 -5.00 2.12 4.44
CA GLY A 277 -5.87 2.17 3.26
C GLY A 277 -7.33 1.79 3.54
N SER A 278 -7.60 0.77 4.36
CA SER A 278 -8.96 0.21 4.49
C SER A 278 -9.79 0.74 5.65
N GLY A 279 -9.21 1.55 6.55
CA GLY A 279 -9.91 2.06 7.75
C GLY A 279 -10.26 0.99 8.80
N ASP A 280 -10.06 -0.29 8.49
CA ASP A 280 -10.38 -1.43 9.33
C ASP A 280 -9.20 -1.92 10.21
N LEU A 281 -8.06 -1.19 10.22
CA LEU A 281 -6.84 -1.54 10.97
C LEU A 281 -7.14 -1.79 12.44
N LEU A 282 -8.02 -0.97 12.99
CA LEU A 282 -8.41 -1.07 14.39
C LEU A 282 -9.23 -2.32 14.67
N LYS A 283 -10.17 -2.70 13.80
CA LYS A 283 -10.92 -3.96 13.98
C LYS A 283 -10.01 -5.17 13.87
N LEU A 284 -9.07 -5.11 12.93
CA LEU A 284 -8.08 -6.17 12.71
C LEU A 284 -7.09 -6.30 13.86
N LEU A 285 -6.53 -5.18 14.34
CA LEU A 285 -5.70 -5.15 15.54
C LEU A 285 -6.49 -5.68 16.74
N VAL A 286 -7.73 -5.22 16.96
CA VAL A 286 -8.56 -5.72 18.06
C VAL A 286 -8.84 -7.23 17.94
N ALA A 287 -9.13 -7.73 16.74
CA ALA A 287 -9.38 -9.17 16.51
C ALA A 287 -8.11 -10.03 16.62
N VAL A 288 -6.95 -9.49 16.25
CA VAL A 288 -5.64 -10.14 16.40
C VAL A 288 -5.17 -10.12 17.85
N LEU A 289 -5.55 -9.09 18.60
CA LEU A 289 -5.25 -8.90 20.02
C LEU A 289 -6.29 -9.58 20.94
N ASP A 290 -7.06 -10.57 20.46
CA ASP A 290 -7.94 -11.36 21.31
C ASP A 290 -7.17 -12.01 22.50
N ASP A 291 -7.86 -12.13 23.63
CA ASP A 291 -7.40 -11.98 25.03
C ASP A 291 -6.00 -12.54 25.34
N LYS A 292 -5.72 -13.79 24.93
CA LYS A 292 -4.50 -14.50 25.36
C LYS A 292 -3.23 -13.96 24.73
N SER A 293 -3.32 -13.39 23.53
CA SER A 293 -2.16 -12.87 22.81
C SER A 293 -1.76 -11.49 23.31
N LEU A 294 -2.74 -10.65 23.68
CA LEU A 294 -2.48 -9.32 24.23
C LEU A 294 -1.88 -9.41 25.64
N ASP A 295 -2.40 -10.27 26.51
CA ASP A 295 -1.82 -10.48 27.84
C ASP A 295 -0.40 -11.05 27.77
N ALA A 296 -0.14 -11.97 26.83
CA ALA A 296 1.21 -12.48 26.58
C ALA A 296 2.15 -11.40 26.01
N LEU A 297 1.64 -10.53 25.13
CA LEU A 297 2.37 -9.36 24.62
C LEU A 297 2.69 -8.38 25.73
N ILE A 298 1.72 -8.02 26.58
CA ILE A 298 1.89 -7.12 27.72
C ILE A 298 2.89 -7.73 28.71
N ALA A 299 2.76 -9.01 29.04
CA ALA A 299 3.68 -9.72 29.94
C ALA A 299 5.11 -9.76 29.39
N GLN A 300 5.30 -10.09 28.11
CA GLN A 300 6.61 -10.08 27.47
C GLN A 300 7.17 -8.67 27.26
N SER A 301 6.29 -7.67 27.10
CA SER A 301 6.71 -6.28 26.97
C SER A 301 7.34 -5.76 28.27
N ARG A 302 6.94 -6.28 29.44
CA ARG A 302 7.54 -5.88 30.73
C ARG A 302 9.05 -6.14 30.80
N ASP A 303 9.54 -7.10 30.00
CA ASP A 303 10.97 -7.44 29.90
C ASP A 303 11.68 -6.73 28.73
N ALA A 304 10.95 -5.99 27.89
CA ALA A 304 11.53 -5.24 26.79
C ALA A 304 12.24 -3.96 27.28
N PRO A 305 13.28 -3.48 26.57
CA PRO A 305 13.93 -2.21 26.88
C PRO A 305 12.91 -1.07 27.01
N LYS A 306 13.04 -0.22 28.03
CA LYS A 306 12.08 0.87 28.32
C LYS A 306 11.77 1.75 27.11
N ASP A 307 12.76 1.99 26.26
CA ASP A 307 12.61 2.83 25.06
C ASP A 307 11.69 2.19 24.02
N TYR A 308 11.66 0.85 23.96
CA TYR A 308 10.73 0.07 23.14
C TYR A 308 9.32 0.03 23.74
N LEU A 309 9.17 0.07 25.07
CA LEU A 309 7.84 0.11 25.69
C LEU A 309 7.16 1.48 25.55
N ASN A 310 7.95 2.54 25.62
CA ASN A 310 7.44 3.90 25.54
C ASN A 310 6.83 4.20 24.16
N SER A 311 7.30 3.53 23.09
CA SER A 311 6.68 3.64 21.76
C SER A 311 5.32 2.92 21.65
N PHE A 312 5.05 1.91 22.47
CA PHE A 312 3.77 1.19 22.44
C PHE A 312 2.80 1.56 23.56
N LYS A 313 3.23 2.32 24.56
CA LYS A 313 2.42 2.72 25.72
C LYS A 313 1.06 3.36 25.34
N PRO A 314 0.93 4.18 24.29
CA PRO A 314 -0.37 4.72 23.87
C PRO A 314 -1.31 3.68 23.23
N LEU A 315 -0.75 2.60 22.68
CA LEU A 315 -1.45 1.48 22.04
C LEU A 315 -1.87 0.41 23.04
N LEU A 316 -1.10 0.25 24.13
CA LEU A 316 -1.28 -0.76 25.17
C LEU A 316 -2.06 -0.23 26.39
N ASP A 317 -2.76 0.89 26.25
CA ASP A 317 -3.65 1.40 27.30
C ASP A 317 -4.83 0.43 27.47
N SER A 318 -4.75 -0.40 28.50
CA SER A 318 -5.70 -1.48 28.77
C SER A 318 -7.12 -0.97 28.91
N ASP A 319 -7.31 0.24 29.45
CA ASP A 319 -8.64 0.81 29.67
C ASP A 319 -9.26 1.25 28.35
N LEU A 320 -8.47 1.83 27.44
CA LEU A 320 -8.91 2.19 26.10
C LEU A 320 -9.24 0.94 25.28
N LEU A 321 -8.39 -0.10 25.35
CA LEU A 321 -8.63 -1.38 24.67
C LEU A 321 -9.87 -2.09 25.21
N GLN A 322 -10.08 -2.11 26.54
CA GLN A 322 -11.29 -2.66 27.15
C GLN A 322 -12.54 -1.86 26.79
N LYS A 323 -12.44 -0.53 26.67
CA LYS A 323 -13.55 0.33 26.25
C LYS A 323 -13.94 0.09 24.79
N ILE A 324 -12.96 -0.06 23.89
CA ILE A 324 -13.20 -0.44 22.48
C ILE A 324 -13.89 -1.81 22.40
N ARG A 325 -13.44 -2.77 23.24
CA ARG A 325 -14.02 -4.11 23.31
C ARG A 325 -15.47 -4.12 23.81
N ARG A 326 -15.79 -3.35 24.85
CA ARG A 326 -17.15 -3.27 25.41
C ARG A 326 -18.12 -2.55 24.50
N ASP A 327 -17.72 -1.39 23.99
CA ASP A 327 -18.67 -0.46 23.40
C ASP A 327 -18.76 -0.64 21.87
N GLY A 328 -17.73 -1.22 21.24
CA GLY A 328 -17.62 -1.31 19.78
C GLY A 328 -17.79 0.04 19.07
N SER A 329 -17.70 1.16 19.80
CA SER A 329 -18.24 2.43 19.35
C SER A 329 -17.24 3.14 18.45
N GLN A 330 -17.73 3.73 17.36
CA GLN A 330 -16.91 4.54 16.44
C GLN A 330 -16.13 5.65 17.15
N GLU A 331 -16.59 6.11 18.31
CA GLU A 331 -15.95 7.15 19.09
C GLU A 331 -14.70 6.66 19.84
N ALA A 332 -14.74 5.45 20.42
CA ALA A 332 -13.56 4.81 21.00
C ALA A 332 -12.49 4.54 19.94
N TYR A 333 -12.92 4.14 18.73
CA TYR A 333 -12.05 3.99 17.56
C TYR A 333 -11.44 5.32 17.09
N ARG A 334 -12.22 6.41 17.04
CA ARG A 334 -11.70 7.75 16.73
C ARG A 334 -10.65 8.20 17.75
N HIS A 335 -10.85 7.91 19.04
CA HIS A 335 -9.90 8.24 20.10
C HIS A 335 -8.58 7.49 19.99
N LEU A 336 -8.61 6.18 19.70
CA LEU A 336 -7.39 5.39 19.49
C LEU A 336 -6.65 5.81 18.21
N ARG A 337 -7.39 6.07 17.12
CA ARG A 337 -6.79 6.61 15.89
C ARG A 337 -6.10 7.96 16.11
N ALA A 338 -6.76 8.90 16.79
CA ALA A 338 -6.16 10.20 17.12
C ALA A 338 -4.91 10.07 18.02
N ARG A 339 -4.82 9.02 18.84
CA ARG A 339 -3.60 8.70 19.62
C ARG A 339 -2.49 8.12 18.75
N LEU A 340 -2.81 7.19 17.86
CA LEU A 340 -1.89 6.62 16.88
C LEU A 340 -1.31 7.71 15.96
N ASP A 341 -2.15 8.60 15.44
CA ASP A 341 -1.72 9.70 14.57
C ASP A 341 -0.81 10.70 15.31
N ARG A 342 -0.99 10.87 16.63
CA ARG A 342 -0.08 11.68 17.47
C ARG A 342 1.22 10.95 17.84
N PHE A 343 1.22 9.63 17.78
CA PHE A 343 2.40 8.81 18.06
C PHE A 343 3.31 8.70 16.83
N CYS A 344 2.72 8.64 15.63
CA CYS A 344 3.47 8.58 14.37
C CYS A 344 4.02 9.95 13.91
N LYS A 345 3.54 11.06 14.49
CA LYS A 345 4.09 12.41 14.33
C LYS A 345 5.14 12.66 15.39
#